data_AF-A0A2T4S8J8-F1
#
_entry.id   AF-A0A2T4S8J8-F1
#
_cell.length_a   1.000
_cell.length_b   1.000
_cell.length_c   1.000
_cell.angle_alpha   90.00
_cell.angle_beta   90.00
_cell.angle_gamma   90.00
#
_symmetry.space_group_name_H-M   'P 1'
#
loop_
_entity.id
_entity.type
_entity.pdbx_description
1 polymer ?
#
loop_
_entity_poly.entity_id
_entity_poly.type
_entity_poly.pdbx_seq_one_letter_code
_entity_poly.pdbx_strand_id
1 'polypeptide(L)'
;MKKVLLLSLVIVLSFILAACGNAQDKAQGKWSYKEDGTKITLRIEDDDAELKSMGLTIDGEVKNVEKDTFSVKLENDENIKFKVNGDKLKDEDDNVWKKED
;
A
#
# COMPACT_ATOMS: atom_id res chain seq x y z
N MET A 1 16.83 -0.82 40.00
CA MET A 1 15.75 -1.50 39.21
C MET A 1 14.73 -0.50 38.62
N LYS A 2 15.18 0.62 38.03
CA LYS A 2 14.28 1.65 37.44
C LYS A 2 14.46 1.84 35.93
N LYS A 3 15.52 1.26 35.34
CA LYS A 3 15.88 1.46 33.93
C LYS A 3 15.20 0.48 32.96
N VAL A 4 14.68 -0.65 33.46
CA VAL A 4 14.02 -1.69 32.65
C VAL A 4 12.57 -1.30 32.30
N LEU A 5 11.89 -0.55 33.18
CA LEU A 5 10.53 -0.05 32.94
C LEU A 5 10.43 0.99 31.82
N LEU A 6 11.49 1.79 31.61
CA LEU A 6 11.51 2.81 30.56
C LEU A 6 11.68 2.22 29.15
N LEU A 7 12.42 1.12 29.00
CA LEU A 7 12.63 0.45 27.71
C LEU A 7 11.37 -0.27 27.21
N SER A 8 10.55 -0.81 28.12
CA SER A 8 9.28 -1.45 27.75
C SER A 8 8.24 -0.45 27.23
N LEU A 9 8.26 0.80 27.71
CA LEU A 9 7.26 1.81 27.34
C LEU A 9 7.47 2.33 25.90
N VAL A 10 8.72 2.42 25.45
CA VAL A 10 9.07 2.92 24.10
C VAL A 10 8.69 1.93 23.00
N ILE A 11 8.72 0.64 23.29
CA ILE A 11 8.33 -0.41 22.32
C ILE A 11 6.82 -0.38 22.09
N VAL A 12 6.01 -0.13 23.12
CA VAL A 12 4.54 -0.09 22.95
C VAL A 12 4.11 1.15 22.18
N LEU A 13 4.77 2.30 22.35
CA LEU A 13 4.44 3.54 21.63
C LEU A 13 4.77 3.48 20.12
N SER A 14 5.77 2.70 19.71
CA SER A 14 6.14 2.58 18.28
C SER A 14 5.12 1.78 17.47
N PHE A 15 4.32 0.90 18.10
CA PHE A 15 3.22 0.20 17.44
C PHE A 15 1.95 1.05 17.29
N ILE A 16 1.77 2.12 18.07
CA ILE A 16 0.54 2.95 18.03
C ILE A 16 0.63 4.04 16.95
N LEU A 17 1.84 4.46 16.56
CA LEU A 17 2.03 5.49 15.51
C LEU A 17 1.62 5.01 14.12
N ALA A 18 1.70 3.69 13.84
CA ALA A 18 1.26 3.10 12.58
C ALA A 18 -0.27 3.15 12.37
N ALA A 19 -1.05 3.46 13.41
CA ALA A 19 -2.52 3.50 13.35
C ALA A 19 -3.10 4.86 12.93
N CYS A 20 -2.27 5.90 12.82
CA CYS A 20 -2.66 7.24 12.34
C CYS A 20 -1.97 7.64 11.02
N GLY A 21 -1.37 6.68 10.31
CA GLY A 21 -0.82 6.90 8.97
C GLY A 21 -1.93 7.21 7.95
N ASN A 22 -1.60 8.02 6.95
CA ASN A 22 -2.50 8.32 5.83
C ASN A 22 -2.75 7.05 4.98
N ALA A 23 -3.56 7.13 3.91
CA ALA A 23 -3.82 5.95 3.07
C ALA A 23 -2.53 5.37 2.45
N GLN A 24 -1.55 6.21 2.12
CA GLN A 24 -0.28 5.80 1.52
C GLN A 24 0.59 5.02 2.50
N ASP A 25 0.67 5.41 3.77
CA ASP A 25 1.40 4.67 4.81
C ASP A 25 0.88 3.23 4.94
N LYS A 26 -0.45 3.07 4.86
CA LYS A 26 -1.09 1.75 4.93
C LYS A 26 -0.91 0.94 3.63
N ALA A 27 -0.79 1.65 2.50
CA ALA A 27 -0.61 1.06 1.18
C ALA A 27 0.83 0.62 0.89
N GLN A 28 1.81 0.99 1.71
CA GLN A 28 3.20 0.55 1.55
C GLN A 28 3.33 -0.98 1.46
N GLY A 29 4.21 -1.43 0.57
CA GLY A 29 4.52 -2.85 0.37
C GLY A 29 4.05 -3.38 -0.98
N LYS A 30 3.96 -4.71 -1.07
CA LYS A 30 3.62 -5.41 -2.30
C LYS A 30 2.21 -5.97 -2.23
N TRP A 31 1.49 -5.85 -3.33
CA TRP A 31 0.11 -6.25 -3.49
C TRP A 31 -0.03 -7.11 -4.72
N SER A 32 -0.98 -8.04 -4.71
CA SER A 32 -1.32 -8.82 -5.89
C SER A 32 -2.81 -9.00 -6.05
N TYR A 33 -3.27 -8.97 -7.30
CA TYR A 33 -4.57 -9.49 -7.69
C TYR A 33 -4.40 -10.50 -8.81
N LYS A 34 -5.44 -11.33 -9.00
CA LYS A 34 -5.50 -12.29 -10.10
C LYS A 34 -6.71 -11.98 -10.94
N GLU A 35 -6.47 -11.82 -12.22
CA GLU A 35 -7.50 -11.61 -13.25
C GLU A 35 -7.32 -12.71 -14.30
N ASP A 36 -8.35 -13.54 -14.46
CA ASP A 36 -8.35 -14.65 -15.45
C ASP A 36 -7.09 -15.52 -15.46
N GLY A 37 -6.53 -15.79 -14.28
CA GLY A 37 -5.31 -16.58 -14.10
C GLY A 37 -4.00 -15.81 -14.29
N THR A 38 -4.06 -14.58 -14.79
CA THR A 38 -2.93 -13.65 -14.83
C THR A 38 -2.74 -13.02 -13.47
N LYS A 39 -1.53 -13.14 -12.91
CA LYS A 39 -1.16 -12.45 -11.67
C LYS A 39 -0.63 -11.08 -12.01
N ILE A 40 -1.21 -10.06 -11.38
CA ILE A 40 -0.78 -8.68 -11.51
C ILE A 40 -0.33 -8.23 -10.12
N THR A 41 0.82 -7.56 -10.06
CA THR A 41 1.39 -7.10 -8.78
C THR A 41 1.63 -5.62 -8.81
N LEU A 42 1.38 -4.96 -7.68
CA LEU A 42 1.63 -3.55 -7.45
C LEU A 42 2.57 -3.45 -6.25
N ARG A 43 3.71 -2.79 -6.42
CA ARG A 43 4.61 -2.42 -5.32
C ARG A 43 4.46 -0.93 -5.08
N ILE A 44 4.34 -0.53 -3.82
CA ILE A 44 4.31 0.87 -3.40
C ILE A 44 5.42 1.05 -2.37
N GLU A 45 6.31 2.01 -2.63
CA GLU A 45 7.44 2.35 -1.77
C GLU A 45 7.59 3.87 -1.74
N ASP A 46 7.36 4.46 -0.56
CA ASP A 46 7.20 5.91 -0.41
C ASP A 46 6.14 6.44 -1.38
N ASP A 47 6.52 7.36 -2.28
CA ASP A 47 5.67 7.93 -3.33
C ASP A 47 5.73 7.13 -4.64
N ASP A 48 6.65 6.17 -4.77
CA ASP A 48 6.85 5.40 -6.00
C ASP A 48 5.92 4.19 -6.06
N ALA A 49 5.46 3.87 -7.27
CA ALA A 49 4.63 2.71 -7.54
C ALA A 49 5.16 1.94 -8.76
N GLU A 50 5.13 0.61 -8.68
CA GLU A 50 5.56 -0.28 -9.77
C GLU A 50 4.47 -1.34 -10.01
N LEU A 51 3.88 -1.32 -11.21
CA LEU A 51 2.89 -2.30 -11.64
C LEU A 51 3.54 -3.33 -12.56
N LYS A 52 3.39 -4.62 -12.23
CA LYS A 52 3.89 -5.73 -13.04
C LYS A 52 2.77 -6.65 -13.48
N SER A 53 2.70 -6.90 -14.79
CA SER A 53 1.77 -7.83 -15.41
C SER A 53 2.45 -8.51 -16.60
N MET A 54 2.32 -9.84 -16.72
CA MET A 54 2.85 -10.62 -17.86
C MET A 54 4.34 -10.37 -18.19
N GLY A 55 5.17 -10.05 -17.19
CA GLY A 55 6.60 -9.75 -17.39
C GLY A 55 6.91 -8.32 -17.85
N LEU A 56 5.88 -7.50 -18.08
CA LEU A 56 6.01 -6.06 -18.26
C LEU A 56 6.02 -5.36 -16.90
N THR A 57 6.80 -4.28 -16.80
CA THR A 57 6.87 -3.41 -15.63
C THR A 57 6.53 -2.00 -16.08
N ILE A 58 5.62 -1.35 -15.35
CA ILE A 58 5.19 0.03 -15.58
C ILE A 58 5.43 0.79 -14.28
N ASP A 59 6.22 1.84 -14.38
CA ASP A 59 6.47 2.74 -13.27
C ASP A 59 5.33 3.76 -13.13
N GLY A 60 5.14 4.22 -11.90
CA GLY A 60 4.11 5.18 -11.56
C GLY A 60 4.39 5.84 -10.21
N GLU A 61 3.50 6.75 -9.84
CA GLU A 61 3.63 7.55 -8.62
C GLU A 61 2.30 7.61 -7.87
N VAL A 62 2.37 7.51 -6.55
CA VAL A 62 1.23 7.73 -5.66
C VAL A 62 0.88 9.20 -5.62
N LYS A 63 -0.39 9.52 -5.87
CA LYS A 63 -0.97 10.87 -5.86
C LYS A 63 -2.32 10.86 -5.14
N ASN A 64 -2.85 12.07 -4.88
CA ASN A 64 -4.21 12.27 -4.35
C ASN A 64 -4.49 11.45 -3.07
N VAL A 65 -3.56 11.46 -2.13
CA VAL A 65 -3.65 10.71 -0.88
C VAL A 65 -4.66 11.38 0.06
N GLU A 66 -5.71 10.65 0.39
CA GLU A 66 -6.72 11.01 1.38
C GLU A 66 -6.64 10.04 2.57
N LYS A 67 -7.65 10.05 3.43
CA LYS A 67 -7.67 9.24 4.66
C LYS A 67 -7.59 7.73 4.40
N ASP A 68 -8.40 7.26 3.45
CA ASP A 68 -8.56 5.83 3.13
C ASP A 68 -8.45 5.55 1.63
N THR A 69 -8.10 6.55 0.81
CA THR A 69 -7.95 6.41 -0.64
C THR A 69 -6.68 7.09 -1.14
N PHE A 70 -6.14 6.59 -2.23
CA PHE A 70 -5.04 7.21 -2.98
C PHE A 70 -5.19 6.87 -4.46
N SER A 71 -4.41 7.50 -5.33
CA SER A 71 -4.32 7.17 -6.75
C SER A 71 -2.90 6.79 -7.12
N VAL A 72 -2.74 5.86 -8.06
CA VAL A 72 -1.46 5.60 -8.73
C VAL A 72 -1.55 6.17 -10.13
N LYS A 73 -0.70 7.16 -10.41
CA LYS A 73 -0.52 7.71 -11.75
C LYS A 73 0.55 6.88 -12.46
N LEU A 74 0.16 6.14 -13.49
CA LEU A 74 1.10 5.43 -14.36
C LEU A 74 1.64 6.40 -15.42
N GLU A 75 2.88 6.22 -15.85
CA GLU A 75 3.53 7.16 -16.79
C GLU A 75 2.78 7.35 -18.12
N ASN A 76 2.02 6.34 -18.57
CA ASN A 76 1.38 6.32 -19.89
C ASN A 76 -0.11 5.93 -19.85
N ASP A 77 -0.76 6.01 -18.69
CA ASP A 77 -2.14 5.54 -18.51
C ASP A 77 -2.96 6.46 -17.60
N GLU A 78 -4.26 6.18 -17.48
CA GLU A 78 -5.14 6.81 -16.52
C GLU A 78 -4.73 6.47 -15.07
N ASN A 79 -5.10 7.36 -14.14
CA ASN A 79 -4.79 7.15 -12.73
C ASN A 79 -5.67 6.03 -12.18
N ILE A 80 -5.08 5.02 -11.54
CA ILE A 80 -5.83 3.96 -10.87
C ILE A 80 -6.11 4.41 -9.43
N LYS A 81 -7.38 4.53 -9.05
CA LYS A 81 -7.74 4.89 -7.67
C LYS A 81 -7.86 3.63 -6.81
N PHE A 82 -7.27 3.68 -5.63
CA PHE A 82 -7.32 2.62 -4.63
C PHE A 82 -7.99 3.08 -3.35
N LYS A 83 -8.74 2.18 -2.72
CA LYS A 83 -9.25 2.30 -1.36
C LYS A 83 -8.55 1.27 -0.47
N VAL A 84 -7.99 1.75 0.63
CA VAL A 84 -7.36 0.91 1.65
C VAL A 84 -8.43 0.35 2.58
N ASN A 85 -8.42 -0.96 2.79
CA ASN A 85 -9.29 -1.64 3.73
C ASN A 85 -8.50 -2.68 4.53
N GLY A 86 -7.78 -2.22 5.55
CA GLY A 86 -6.94 -3.06 6.39
C GLY A 86 -5.80 -3.71 5.59
N ASP A 87 -5.90 -5.02 5.38
CA ASP A 87 -4.92 -5.86 4.67
C ASP A 87 -5.21 -5.98 3.16
N LYS A 88 -6.09 -5.14 2.61
CA LYS A 88 -6.54 -5.18 1.22
C LYS A 88 -6.55 -3.79 0.58
N LEU A 89 -6.30 -3.76 -0.73
CA LEU A 89 -6.67 -2.63 -1.58
C LEU A 89 -7.84 -3.03 -2.46
N LYS A 90 -8.74 -2.08 -2.72
CA LYS A 90 -9.76 -2.17 -3.75
C LYS A 90 -9.53 -1.11 -4.81
N ASP A 91 -9.57 -1.47 -6.08
CA ASP A 91 -9.60 -0.49 -7.17
C ASP A 91 -11.04 -0.11 -7.56
N GLU A 92 -11.19 0.73 -8.58
CA GLU A 92 -12.48 1.23 -9.06
C GLU A 92 -13.36 0.16 -9.70
N ASP A 93 -12.76 -0.94 -10.17
CA ASP A 93 -13.45 -2.10 -10.73
C ASP A 93 -13.81 -3.15 -9.66
N ASP A 94 -13.71 -2.79 -8.38
CA ASP A 94 -13.97 -3.65 -7.22
C ASP A 94 -13.01 -4.85 -7.09
N ASN A 95 -11.89 -4.88 -7.84
CA ASN A 95 -10.89 -5.93 -7.69
C ASN A 95 -10.22 -5.82 -6.33
N VAL A 96 -10.00 -6.97 -5.70
CA VAL A 96 -9.41 -7.05 -4.36
C VAL A 96 -7.96 -7.48 -4.46
N TRP A 97 -7.08 -6.54 -4.18
CA TRP A 97 -5.65 -6.76 -4.09
C TRP A 97 -5.27 -7.18 -2.68
N LYS A 98 -4.51 -8.26 -2.58
CA LYS A 98 -4.04 -8.81 -1.30
C LYS A 98 -2.58 -8.46 -1.08
N LYS A 99 -2.24 -8.11 0.15
CA LYS A 99 -0.85 -7.86 0.53
C LYS A 99 -0.04 -9.16 0.38
N GLU A 100 1.14 -9.06 -0.21
CA GLU A 100 2.12 -10.15 -0.23
C GLU A 100 3.06 -9.97 0.98
N ASP A 101 3.34 -11.07 1.68
CA ASP A 101 4.33 -11.13 2.77
C ASP A 101 5.78 -11.03 2.26
#